data_AF-T1XIM7-F1
#
_entry.id   AF-T1XIM7-F1
#
_cell.length_a   1.000
_cell.length_b   1.000
_cell.length_c   1.000
_cell.angle_alpha   90.00
_cell.angle_beta   90.00
_cell.angle_gamma   90.00
#
_symmetry.space_group_name_H-M   'P 1'
#
loop_
_entity.id
_entity.type
_entity.pdbx_description
1 polymer ?
#
loop_
_entity_poly.entity_id
_entity_poly.type
_entity_poly.pdbx_seq_one_letter_code
_entity_poly.pdbx_strand_id
1 'polypeptide(L)' 'MLSNLWVVIAILAIVAVAVYGWWKWFKMFNSPDGERYSRAVTQGPMVPLSPEDIEADAKRRSDRTASQSFG' A
#
# COMPACT_ATOMS: atom_id res chain seq x y z
N MET A 1 8.82 42.96 5.22
CA MET A 1 8.95 41.72 4.42
C MET A 1 9.01 40.44 5.26
N LEU A 2 9.58 40.44 6.48
CA LEU A 2 9.65 39.25 7.36
C LEU A 2 8.29 38.77 7.91
N SER A 3 7.29 39.65 8.00
CA SER A 3 5.96 39.35 8.56
C SER A 3 5.17 38.32 7.74
N ASN A 4 5.35 38.30 6.42
CA ASN A 4 4.61 37.39 5.53
C ASN A 4 5.35 36.06 5.30
N LEU A 5 6.63 35.99 5.66
CA LEU A 5 7.44 34.78 5.51
C LEU A 5 6.85 33.62 6.31
N TRP A 6 6.45 33.88 7.56
CA TRP A 6 5.84 32.88 8.44
C TRP A 6 4.52 32.34 7.90
N VAL A 7 3.71 33.19 7.26
CA VAL A 7 2.45 32.79 6.61
C VAL A 7 2.74 31.87 5.43
N VAL A 8 3.73 32.20 4.60
CA VAL A 8 4.14 31.35 3.46
C VAL A 8 4.67 30.00 3.94
N ILE A 9 5.51 29.99 4.99
CA ILE A 9 6.04 28.74 5.58
C ILE A 9 4.89 27.87 6.11
N ALA A 10 3.91 28.46 6.81
CA ALA A 10 2.76 27.73 7.32
C ALA A 10 1.93 27.10 6.20
N ILE A 11 1.67 27.85 5.12
CA ILE A 11 0.96 27.34 3.94
C ILE A 11 1.72 26.17 3.30
N LEU A 12 3.04 26.32 3.11
CA LEU A 12 3.87 25.25 2.52
C LEU A 12 3.87 23.99 3.39
N ALA A 13 3.92 24.13 4.71
CA ALA A 13 3.86 23.01 5.63
C ALA A 13 2.52 22.26 5.53
N ILE A 14 1.40 22.99 5.47
CA ILE A 14 0.06 22.39 5.32
C ILE A 14 -0.04 21.64 3.98
N VAL A 15 0.43 22.24 2.89
CA VAL A 15 0.41 21.61 1.57
C VAL A 15 1.28 20.35 1.57
N ALA A 16 2.48 20.39 2.16
CA ALA A 16 3.36 19.23 2.24
C ALA A 16 2.71 18.06 3.01
N VAL A 17 2.06 18.35 4.14
CA VAL A 17 1.31 17.34 4.91
C VAL A 17 0.15 16.76 4.12
N ALA A 18 -0.61 17.62 3.42
CA ALA A 18 -1.73 17.18 2.59
C ALA A 18 -1.28 16.27 1.44
N VAL A 19 -0.21 16.64 0.73
CA VAL A 19 0.36 15.83 -0.37
C VAL A 19 0.90 14.51 0.17
N TYR A 20 1.61 14.52 1.30
CA TYR A 20 2.11 13.28 1.92
C TYR A 20 0.98 12.34 2.32
N GLY A 21 -0.07 12.88 2.96
CA GLY A 21 -1.26 12.13 3.34
C GLY A 21 -1.98 11.55 2.13
N TRP A 22 -2.18 12.35 1.08
CA TRP A 22 -2.79 11.91 -0.17
C TRP A 22 -1.97 10.80 -0.85
N TRP A 23 -0.65 10.96 -0.92
CA TRP A 23 0.23 9.95 -1.52
C TRP A 23 0.20 8.63 -0.74
N LYS A 24 0.21 8.69 0.59
CA LYS A 24 0.07 7.51 1.46
C LYS A 24 -1.29 6.84 1.30
N TRP A 25 -2.36 7.62 1.25
CA TRP A 25 -3.72 7.14 1.00
C TRP A 25 -3.80 6.45 -0.37
N PHE A 26 -3.34 7.11 -1.42
CA PHE A 26 -3.33 6.56 -2.78
C PHE A 26 -2.51 5.27 -2.86
N LYS A 27 -1.36 5.21 -2.18
CA LYS A 27 -0.56 3.98 -2.07
C LYS A 27 -1.26 2.88 -1.29
N MET A 28 -2.05 3.19 -0.27
CA MET A 28 -2.79 2.18 0.50
C MET A 28 -3.93 1.58 -0.32
N PHE A 29 -4.60 2.37 -1.15
CA PHE A 29 -5.65 1.86 -2.04
C PHE A 29 -5.10 1.14 -3.28
N ASN A 30 -3.91 1.52 -3.76
CA ASN A 30 -3.22 0.86 -4.88
C ASN A 30 -2.12 -0.12 -4.44
N SER A 31 -2.05 -0.47 -3.15
CA SER A 31 -1.14 -1.53 -2.70
C SER A 31 -1.84 -2.89 -2.81
N PRO A 32 -1.08 -3.97 -3.05
CA PRO A 32 -1.62 -5.32 -3.10
C PRO A 32 -2.35 -5.74 -1.80
N ASP A 33 -2.07 -5.07 -0.67
CA ASP A 33 -2.80 -5.29 0.58
C ASP A 33 -4.19 -4.64 0.59
N GLY A 34 -4.37 -3.49 -0.05
CA GLY A 34 -5.69 -2.87 -0.27
C GLY A 34 -6.57 -3.71 -1.19
N GLU A 35 -5.97 -4.29 -2.23
CA GLU A 35 -6.67 -5.27 -3.08
C GLU A 35 -7.04 -6.54 -2.32
N ARG A 36 -6.16 -7.05 -1.44
CA ARG A 36 -6.47 -8.19 -0.57
C ARG A 36 -7.57 -7.90 0.43
N TYR A 37 -7.61 -6.69 1.01
CA TYR A 37 -8.68 -6.28 1.92
C TYR A 37 -10.02 -6.14 1.17
N SER A 38 -10.00 -5.52 -0.01
CA SER A 38 -11.18 -5.41 -0.89
C SER A 38 -11.71 -6.78 -1.31
N ARG A 39 -10.82 -7.69 -1.74
CA ARG A 39 -11.16 -9.09 -2.06
C ARG A 39 -11.68 -9.83 -0.84
N ALA A 40 -11.05 -9.72 0.33
CA ALA A 40 -11.51 -10.39 1.55
C ALA A 40 -12.89 -9.92 2.02
N VAL A 41 -13.21 -8.63 1.87
CA VAL A 41 -14.52 -8.07 2.21
C VAL A 41 -15.60 -8.48 1.18
N THR A 42 -15.26 -8.52 -0.12
CA THR A 42 -16.22 -8.88 -1.18
C THR A 42 -16.44 -10.38 -1.34
N GLN A 43 -15.41 -11.17 -1.06
CA GLN A 43 -15.44 -12.63 -1.24
C GLN A 43 -15.81 -13.35 0.08
N GLY A 44 -15.72 -12.68 1.24
CA GLY A 44 -16.02 -13.31 2.52
C GLY A 44 -15.07 -14.48 2.85
N PRO A 45 -15.10 -15.01 4.09
CA PRO A 45 -14.15 -16.01 4.57
C PRO A 45 -14.25 -17.39 3.89
N MET A 46 -15.21 -17.59 2.99
CA MET A 46 -15.56 -18.91 2.41
C MET A 46 -15.51 -18.96 0.89
N VAL A 47 -15.14 -17.87 0.19
CA VAL A 47 -14.98 -17.95 -1.27
C VAL A 47 -13.65 -18.65 -1.58
N PRO A 48 -13.67 -19.74 -2.36
CA PRO A 48 -12.46 -20.41 -2.79
C PRO A 48 -11.57 -19.42 -3.54
N LEU A 49 -10.29 -19.39 -3.17
CA LEU A 49 -9.27 -18.66 -3.94
C LEU A 49 -9.32 -19.12 -5.40
N SER A 50 -9.20 -18.19 -6.35
CA SER A 50 -9.10 -18.59 -7.75
C SER A 50 -7.84 -19.46 -7.94
N PRO A 51 -7.87 -20.42 -8.87
CA PRO A 51 -6.69 -21.25 -9.15
C PRO A 51 -5.42 -20.42 -9.44
N GLU A 52 -5.59 -19.25 -10.06
CA GLU A 52 -4.51 -18.31 -10.37
C GLU A 52 -3.88 -17.70 -9.11
N ASP A 53 -4.70 -17.32 -8.12
CA ASP A 53 -4.24 -16.76 -6.86
C ASP A 53 -3.48 -17.82 -6.03
N ILE A 54 -3.89 -19.09 -6.11
CA ILE A 54 -3.21 -20.22 -5.45
C ILE A 54 -1.84 -20.47 -6.08
N GLU A 55 -1.76 -20.46 -7.41
CA GLU A 55 -0.50 -20.64 -8.14
C GLU A 55 0.48 -19.49 -7.89
N ALA A 56 -0.03 -18.26 -7.86
CA ALA A 56 0.77 -17.07 -7.56
C ALA A 56 1.34 -17.10 -6.12
N ASP A 57 0.57 -17.56 -5.13
CA ASP A 57 1.06 -17.72 -3.76
C ASP A 57 2.05 -18.90 -3.62
N ALA A 58 1.85 -19.98 -4.37
CA ALA A 58 2.79 -21.11 -4.41
C ALA A 58 4.16 -20.66 -4.94
N LYS A 59 4.18 -19.87 -6.02
CA LYS A 59 5.40 -19.31 -6.60
C LYS A 59 6.14 -18.37 -5.64
N ARG A 60 5.42 -17.52 -4.89
CA ARG A 60 6.04 -16.65 -3.87
C ARG A 60 6.64 -17.45 -2.72
N ARG A 61 6.00 -18.56 -2.31
CA ARG A 61 6.55 -19.44 -1.26
C ARG A 61 7.80 -20.18 -1.73
N SER A 62 7.86 -20.63 -2.99
CA SER A 62 9.07 -21.24 -3.54
C SER A 62 10.21 -20.24 -3.60
N ASP A 63 9.95 -19.01 -4.06
CA ASP A 63 10.98 -17.98 -4.18
C ASP A 63 11.52 -17.54 -2.81
N ARG A 64 10.65 -17.42 -1.81
CA ARG A 64 11.06 -17.12 -0.43
C ARG A 64 11.89 -18.24 0.18
N THR A 65 11.50 -19.50 -0.04
CA THR A 65 12.25 -20.66 0.48
C THR A 65 13.61 -20.77 -0.19
N ALA A 66 13.69 -20.55 -1.51
CA ALA A 66 14.95 -20.49 -2.24
C ALA A 66 15.85 -19.37 -1.72
N SER A 67 15.31 -18.17 -1.50
CA SER A 67 16.09 -17.05 -0.95
C SER A 67 16.61 -17.29 0.48
N GLN A 68 15.92 -18.11 1.28
CA GLN A 68 16.33 -18.47 2.64
C GLN A 68 17.31 -19.64 2.70
N SER A 69 17.40 -20.49 1.67
CA SER A 69 18.37 -21.59 1.64
C SER A 69 19.76 -21.18 1.13
N PHE A 70 19.89 -19.96 0.57
CA PHE A 70 21.15 -19.40 0.07
C PHE A 70 21.68 -18.24 0.93
N GLY A 71 21.10 -18.02 2.12
CA GLY A 71 21.52 -17.01 3.10
C GLY A 71 22.27 -17.60 4.29
#